data_AF-A0A126NRN0-F1
#
_entry.id   AF-A0A126NRN0-F1
#
_cell.length_a   1.000
_cell.length_b   1.000
_cell.length_c   1.000
_cell.angle_alpha   90.00
_cell.angle_beta   90.00
_cell.angle_gamma   90.00
#
_symmetry.space_group_name_H-M   'P 1'
#
loop_
_entity.id
_entity.type
_entity.pdbx_description
1 polymer ?
#
loop_
_entity_poly.entity_id
_entity_poly.type
_entity_poly.pdbx_seq_one_letter_code
_entity_poly.pdbx_strand_id
1 'polypeptide(L)'
;MTDRMRELASEIVRLQTELDREIEARRKVLGWSVKKRLVAFEHGIAIENRRLRMSVRSFLGKSPLATIASAPVIYSLILPMILIDAWASLYQAICFRVYGIPRVSRSDYINLDRRHLNYLNWIEVLNCLFCGYSNGVVAYVREIGSRTEQYWCPIKHALKISDPHRRYYEFLEYGDAEGYRARLDAFREGLKADAAVEPGAAK
;
A
#
# COMPACT_ATOMS: atom_id res chain seq x y z
N MET A 1 -21.72 16.21 3.34
CA MET A 1 -20.59 16.67 2.49
C MET A 1 -20.96 17.94 1.76
N THR A 2 -20.25 19.04 2.01
CA THR A 2 -20.46 20.33 1.32
C THR A 2 -19.88 20.29 -0.10
N ASP A 3 -20.31 21.19 -0.99
CA ASP A 3 -19.78 21.25 -2.36
C ASP A 3 -18.28 21.54 -2.39
N ARG A 4 -17.81 22.45 -1.51
CA ARG A 4 -16.38 22.75 -1.35
C ARG A 4 -15.55 21.52 -0.95
N MET A 5 -16.08 20.64 -0.10
CA MET A 5 -15.37 19.39 0.27
C MET A 5 -15.28 18.45 -0.93
N ARG A 6 -16.32 18.40 -1.77
CA ARG A 6 -16.35 17.58 -2.98
C ARG A 6 -15.34 18.09 -4.01
N GLU A 7 -15.24 19.40 -4.18
CA GLU A 7 -14.22 20.06 -5.02
C GLU A 7 -12.80 19.73 -4.53
N LEU A 8 -12.51 19.91 -3.25
CA LEU A 8 -11.19 19.60 -2.67
C LEU A 8 -10.81 18.13 -2.85
N ALA A 9 -11.76 17.20 -2.63
CA ALA A 9 -11.52 15.79 -2.85
C ALA A 9 -11.19 15.47 -4.32
N SER A 10 -11.91 16.10 -5.26
CA SER A 10 -11.64 15.95 -6.69
C SER A 10 -10.28 16.51 -7.10
N GLU A 11 -9.88 17.64 -6.51
CA GLU A 11 -8.59 18.30 -6.75
C GLU A 11 -7.43 17.42 -6.27
N ILE A 12 -7.59 16.79 -5.09
CA ILE A 12 -6.60 15.84 -4.55
C ILE A 12 -6.38 14.68 -5.51
N VAL A 13 -7.46 14.07 -6.02
CA VAL A 13 -7.35 12.95 -6.97
C VAL A 13 -6.69 13.39 -8.28
N ARG A 14 -7.00 14.60 -8.77
CA ARG A 14 -6.36 15.16 -9.96
C ARG A 14 -4.85 15.35 -9.76
N LEU A 15 -4.46 15.98 -8.65
CA LEU A 15 -3.06 16.22 -8.31
C LEU A 15 -2.28 14.93 -8.08
N GLN A 16 -2.89 13.92 -7.44
CA GLN A 16 -2.28 12.59 -7.31
C GLN A 16 -1.99 11.97 -8.68
N THR A 17 -2.96 12.03 -9.60
CA THR A 17 -2.81 11.49 -10.96
C THR A 17 -1.72 12.22 -11.75
N GLU A 18 -1.62 13.54 -11.58
CA GLU A 18 -0.58 14.36 -12.20
C GLU A 18 0.81 14.01 -11.65
N LEU A 19 0.94 13.86 -10.32
CA LEU A 19 2.17 13.44 -9.68
C LEU A 19 2.62 12.04 -10.15
N ASP A 20 1.71 11.09 -10.28
CA ASP A 20 2.01 9.74 -10.79
C ASP A 20 2.56 9.78 -12.21
N ARG A 21 2.03 10.66 -13.07
CA ARG A 21 2.53 10.86 -14.44
C ARG A 21 3.93 11.45 -14.45
N GLU A 22 4.20 12.44 -13.61
CA GLU A 22 5.53 13.05 -13.49
C GLU A 22 6.57 12.05 -12.96
N ILE A 23 6.18 11.23 -11.98
CA ILE A 23 7.02 10.14 -11.48
C ILE A 23 7.35 9.20 -12.64
N GLU A 24 6.36 8.74 -13.40
CA GLU A 24 6.55 7.81 -14.52
C GLU A 24 7.38 8.42 -15.66
N ALA A 25 7.19 9.70 -15.98
CA ALA A 25 8.03 10.42 -16.94
C ALA A 25 9.49 10.47 -16.48
N ARG A 26 9.72 10.77 -15.19
CA ARG A 26 11.05 10.75 -14.59
C ARG A 26 11.67 9.35 -14.60
N ARG A 27 10.85 8.28 -14.51
CA ARG A 27 11.36 6.91 -14.61
C ARG A 27 12.02 6.63 -15.95
N LYS A 28 11.36 7.00 -17.04
CA LYS A 28 11.87 6.81 -18.41
C LYS A 28 13.22 7.50 -18.63
N VAL A 29 13.41 8.69 -18.06
CA VAL A 29 14.68 9.46 -18.15
C VAL A 29 15.83 8.76 -17.42
N LEU A 30 15.56 8.03 -16.34
CA LEU A 30 16.56 7.34 -15.53
C LEU A 30 16.95 5.94 -16.09
N GLY A 31 16.49 5.57 -17.30
CA GLY A 31 16.93 4.35 -17.97
C GLY A 31 16.45 3.03 -17.33
N TRP A 32 15.35 3.07 -16.57
CA TRP A 32 14.70 1.87 -16.03
C TRP A 32 13.34 1.67 -16.68
N SER A 33 13.09 0.46 -17.17
CA SER A 33 11.78 0.06 -17.69
C SER A 33 11.18 -1.01 -16.79
N VAL A 34 9.97 -0.78 -16.30
CA VAL A 34 9.18 -1.78 -15.58
C VAL A 34 8.43 -2.61 -16.61
N LYS A 35 9.00 -3.74 -17.02
CA LYS A 35 8.29 -4.71 -17.89
C LYS A 35 7.65 -5.78 -17.01
N LYS A 36 6.32 -5.80 -16.92
CA LYS A 36 5.51 -6.87 -16.30
C LYS A 36 6.11 -7.40 -14.98
N ARG A 37 6.30 -6.48 -14.01
CA ARG A 37 6.88 -6.72 -12.66
C ARG A 37 8.39 -7.03 -12.57
N LEU A 38 9.12 -7.03 -13.70
CA LEU A 38 10.57 -7.13 -13.71
C LEU A 38 11.18 -5.77 -14.01
N VAL A 39 12.02 -5.27 -13.10
CA VAL A 39 12.80 -4.06 -13.30
C VAL A 39 13.99 -4.42 -14.18
N ALA A 40 13.97 -3.94 -15.43
CA ALA A 40 15.11 -4.05 -16.33
C ALA A 40 15.91 -2.75 -16.28
N PHE A 41 17.12 -2.83 -15.75
CA PHE A 41 18.10 -1.74 -15.80
C PHE A 41 18.87 -1.78 -17.12
N GLU A 42 19.14 -0.63 -17.72
CA GLU A 42 20.14 -0.53 -18.78
C GLU A 42 21.50 -1.07 -18.31
N HIS A 43 22.20 -1.78 -19.21
CA HIS A 43 23.40 -2.57 -18.88
C HIS A 43 24.50 -1.73 -18.21
N GLY A 44 24.63 -0.44 -18.56
CA GLY A 44 25.61 0.48 -17.98
C GLY A 44 25.32 0.86 -16.51
N ILE A 45 24.05 1.11 -16.17
CA ILE A 45 23.62 1.50 -14.81
C ILE A 45 23.78 0.31 -13.83
N ALA A 46 23.53 -0.91 -14.30
CA ALA A 46 23.69 -2.11 -13.49
C ALA A 46 25.15 -2.38 -13.07
N ILE A 47 26.11 -2.04 -13.94
CA ILE A 47 27.55 -2.22 -13.68
C ILE A 47 28.04 -1.20 -12.65
N GLU A 48 27.65 0.07 -12.78
CA GLU A 48 28.06 1.11 -11.84
C GLU A 48 27.45 0.91 -10.45
N ASN A 49 26.18 0.49 -10.39
CA ASN A 49 25.55 0.07 -9.14
C ASN A 49 26.31 -1.09 -8.47
N ARG A 50 26.78 -2.07 -9.24
CA ARG A 50 27.56 -3.18 -8.68
C ARG A 50 28.90 -2.70 -8.09
N ARG A 51 29.51 -1.65 -8.64
CA ARG A 51 30.76 -1.06 -8.12
C ARG A 51 30.56 -0.33 -6.80
N LEU A 52 29.40 0.28 -6.60
CA LEU A 52 29.03 0.96 -5.35
C LEU A 52 28.64 -0.01 -4.23
N ARG A 53 28.59 -1.33 -4.50
CA ARG A 53 28.20 -2.33 -3.52
C ARG A 53 29.22 -2.43 -2.39
N MET A 54 28.78 -2.05 -1.19
CA MET A 54 29.57 -2.23 0.02
C MET A 54 29.64 -3.69 0.43
N SER A 55 30.80 -4.13 0.94
CA SER A 55 30.94 -5.46 1.52
C SER A 55 30.20 -5.52 2.86
N VAL A 56 29.64 -6.69 3.19
CA VAL A 56 28.90 -6.93 4.46
C VAL A 56 29.77 -6.61 5.68
N ARG A 57 31.08 -6.90 5.61
CA ARG A 57 32.05 -6.58 6.67
C ARG A 57 32.27 -5.08 6.83
N SER A 58 32.37 -4.35 5.71
CA SER A 58 32.48 -2.87 5.73
C SER A 58 31.20 -2.23 6.26
N PHE A 59 30.04 -2.80 5.93
CA PHE A 59 28.74 -2.35 6.42
C PHE A 59 28.60 -2.54 7.93
N LEU A 60 28.92 -3.74 8.45
CA LEU A 60 28.90 -4.04 9.88
C LEU A 60 29.92 -3.20 10.66
N GLY A 61 31.12 -2.99 10.12
CA GLY A 61 32.16 -2.19 10.75
C GLY A 61 31.87 -0.68 10.79
N LYS A 62 31.03 -0.17 9.88
CA LYS A 62 30.59 1.24 9.86
C LYS A 62 29.26 1.46 10.59
N SER A 63 28.53 0.40 10.91
CA SER A 63 27.24 0.48 11.58
C SER A 63 27.42 0.69 13.08
N PRO A 64 26.67 1.60 13.73
CA PRO A 64 26.69 1.73 15.17
C PRO A 64 26.31 0.40 15.84
N LEU A 65 27.04 0.00 16.90
CA LEU A 65 26.76 -1.26 17.62
C LEU A 65 25.30 -1.32 18.11
N ALA A 66 24.75 -0.18 18.54
CA ALA A 66 23.35 -0.08 18.96
C ALA A 66 22.36 -0.45 17.84
N THR A 67 22.67 -0.13 16.58
CA THR A 67 21.84 -0.48 15.42
C THR A 67 21.88 -1.98 15.13
N ILE A 68 23.04 -2.61 15.32
CA ILE A 68 23.16 -4.07 15.16
C ILE A 68 22.42 -4.78 16.30
N ALA A 69 22.52 -4.27 17.52
CA ALA A 69 21.86 -4.82 18.69
C ALA A 69 20.33 -4.70 18.64
N SER A 70 19.77 -3.71 17.93
CA SER A 70 18.32 -3.57 17.75
C SER A 70 17.75 -4.47 16.65
N ALA A 71 18.59 -5.04 15.78
CA ALA A 71 18.16 -5.88 14.66
C ALA A 71 17.26 -7.06 15.09
N PRO A 72 17.56 -7.83 16.16
CA PRO A 72 16.68 -8.92 16.61
C PRO A 72 15.27 -8.45 16.98
N VAL A 73 15.16 -7.26 17.58
CA VAL A 73 13.85 -6.69 17.96
C VAL A 73 13.07 -6.30 16.71
N ILE A 74 13.71 -5.64 15.74
CA ILE A 74 13.07 -5.29 14.47
C ILE A 74 12.58 -6.54 13.74
N TYR A 75 13.44 -7.56 13.62
CA TYR A 75 13.07 -8.78 12.91
C TYR A 75 12.06 -9.64 13.67
N SER A 76 11.98 -9.57 15.00
CA SER A 76 10.94 -10.26 15.76
C SER A 76 9.52 -9.82 15.37
N LEU A 77 9.35 -8.59 14.86
CA LEU A 77 8.07 -8.08 14.37
C LEU A 77 7.59 -8.81 13.11
N ILE A 78 8.44 -9.59 12.43
CA ILE A 78 7.98 -10.37 11.27
C ILE A 78 6.90 -11.39 11.65
N LEU A 79 6.98 -11.93 12.87
CA LEU A 79 6.02 -12.93 13.35
C LEU A 79 4.60 -12.36 13.48
N PRO A 80 4.35 -11.26 14.24
CA PRO A 80 3.02 -10.65 14.26
C PRO A 80 2.58 -10.13 12.89
N MET A 81 3.51 -9.65 12.05
CA MET A 81 3.15 -9.22 10.68
C MET A 81 2.64 -10.35 9.80
N ILE A 82 3.27 -11.52 9.84
CA ILE A 82 2.80 -12.72 9.11
C ILE A 82 1.44 -13.17 9.67
N LEU A 83 1.28 -13.15 10.99
CA LEU A 83 0.01 -13.53 11.62
C LEU A 83 -1.14 -12.62 11.18
N ILE A 84 -0.94 -11.30 11.19
CA ILE A 84 -1.95 -10.33 10.73
C ILE A 84 -2.24 -10.50 9.25
N ASP A 85 -1.21 -10.69 8.40
CA ASP A 85 -1.40 -10.94 6.96
C ASP A 85 -2.29 -12.18 6.72
N ALA A 86 -1.96 -13.29 7.38
CA ALA A 86 -2.72 -14.53 7.27
C ALA A 86 -4.16 -14.35 7.78
N TRP A 87 -4.35 -13.71 8.93
CA TRP A 87 -5.68 -13.50 9.50
C TRP A 87 -6.54 -12.58 8.66
N ALA A 88 -5.98 -11.46 8.18
CA ALA A 88 -6.71 -10.52 7.33
C ALA A 88 -7.06 -11.15 5.98
N SER A 89 -6.15 -11.95 5.42
CA SER A 89 -6.40 -12.73 4.20
C SER A 89 -7.55 -13.72 4.38
N LEU A 90 -7.56 -14.47 5.50
CA LEU A 90 -8.63 -15.41 5.82
C LEU A 90 -9.95 -14.70 6.09
N TYR A 91 -9.92 -13.60 6.84
CA TYR A 91 -11.07 -12.75 7.13
C TYR A 91 -11.76 -12.30 5.83
N GLN A 92 -11.02 -11.68 4.90
CA GLN A 92 -11.64 -11.25 3.65
C GLN A 92 -12.07 -12.43 2.77
N ALA A 93 -11.34 -13.56 2.81
CA ALA A 93 -11.70 -14.73 2.04
C ALA A 93 -13.07 -15.28 2.47
N ILE A 94 -13.43 -15.17 3.74
CA ILE A 94 -14.72 -15.61 4.27
C ILE A 94 -15.75 -14.48 4.14
N CYS A 95 -15.52 -13.36 4.82
CA CYS A 95 -16.51 -12.30 4.97
C CYS A 95 -16.83 -11.60 3.65
N PHE A 96 -15.84 -11.32 2.80
CA PHE A 96 -16.12 -10.57 1.57
C PHE A 96 -16.92 -11.39 0.57
N ARG A 97 -16.76 -12.73 0.59
CA ARG A 97 -17.62 -13.64 -0.18
C ARG A 97 -19.06 -13.64 0.33
N VAL A 98 -19.25 -13.64 1.65
CA VAL A 98 -20.59 -13.56 2.27
C VAL A 98 -21.26 -12.23 1.92
N TYR A 99 -20.50 -11.13 1.90
CA TYR A 99 -21.02 -9.78 1.63
C TYR A 99 -21.14 -9.46 0.13
N GLY A 100 -20.57 -10.31 -0.74
CA GLY A 100 -20.54 -10.09 -2.19
C GLY A 100 -19.63 -8.95 -2.64
N ILE A 101 -18.64 -8.56 -1.82
CA ILE A 101 -17.72 -7.44 -2.12
C ILE A 101 -16.38 -7.96 -2.70
N PRO A 102 -15.67 -7.17 -3.51
CA PRO A 102 -14.43 -7.61 -4.14
C PRO A 102 -13.33 -7.81 -3.10
N ARG A 103 -12.56 -8.88 -3.28
CA ARG A 103 -11.35 -9.15 -2.50
C ARG A 103 -10.24 -8.16 -2.85
N VAL A 104 -9.41 -7.85 -1.87
CA VAL A 104 -8.22 -7.02 -2.06
C VAL A 104 -7.11 -7.90 -2.62
N SER A 105 -6.55 -7.52 -3.77
CA SER A 105 -5.40 -8.20 -4.36
C SER A 105 -4.15 -7.88 -3.55
N ARG A 106 -3.56 -8.91 -2.95
CA ARG A 106 -2.33 -8.78 -2.14
C ARG A 106 -1.14 -8.28 -2.97
N SER A 107 -1.10 -8.58 -4.26
CA SER A 107 0.02 -8.22 -5.13
C SER A 107 0.11 -6.74 -5.46
N ASP A 108 -0.94 -5.98 -5.17
CA ASP A 108 -0.98 -4.55 -5.48
C ASP A 108 -0.33 -3.75 -4.34
N TYR A 109 -0.24 -4.35 -3.15
CA TYR A 109 0.32 -3.75 -1.94
C TYR A 109 1.72 -4.27 -1.61
N ILE A 110 1.97 -5.57 -1.79
CA ILE A 110 3.25 -6.19 -1.42
C ILE A 110 4.14 -6.32 -2.66
N ASN A 111 5.03 -5.35 -2.83
CA ASN A 111 6.04 -5.32 -3.89
C ASN A 111 7.45 -5.47 -3.30
N LEU A 112 8.22 -6.44 -3.81
CA LEU A 112 9.57 -6.78 -3.35
C LEU A 112 10.60 -6.60 -4.47
N ASP A 113 10.43 -5.56 -5.28
CA ASP A 113 11.24 -5.23 -6.46
C ASP A 113 12.67 -4.75 -6.10
N ARG A 114 12.83 -4.15 -4.92
CA ARG A 114 14.11 -3.61 -4.41
C ARG A 114 15.22 -4.66 -4.27
N ARG A 115 14.88 -5.95 -4.26
CA ARG A 115 15.86 -7.05 -4.29
C ARG A 115 16.72 -7.08 -5.57
N HIS A 116 16.27 -6.40 -6.63
CA HIS A 116 16.97 -6.33 -7.92
C HIS A 116 17.99 -5.18 -8.00
N LEU A 117 18.13 -4.37 -6.94
CA LEU A 117 19.10 -3.29 -6.87
C LEU A 117 20.50 -3.86 -6.60
N ASN A 118 21.34 -3.87 -7.63
CA ASN A 118 22.67 -4.50 -7.61
C ASN A 118 23.71 -3.81 -6.69
N TYR A 119 23.42 -2.63 -6.18
CA TYR A 119 24.29 -1.89 -5.25
C TYR A 119 24.07 -2.27 -3.78
N LEU A 120 23.00 -2.98 -3.45
CA LEU A 120 22.69 -3.36 -2.07
C LEU A 120 23.52 -4.59 -1.64
N ASN A 121 24.00 -4.58 -0.41
CA ASN A 121 24.55 -5.76 0.24
C ASN A 121 23.42 -6.70 0.72
N TRP A 122 23.75 -7.92 1.11
CA TRP A 122 22.73 -8.92 1.46
C TRP A 122 21.91 -8.54 2.71
N ILE A 123 22.52 -7.89 3.70
CA ILE A 123 21.81 -7.39 4.90
C ILE A 123 20.85 -6.25 4.51
N GLU A 124 21.30 -5.34 3.65
CA GLU A 124 20.46 -4.25 3.15
C GLU A 124 19.27 -4.76 2.32
N VAL A 125 19.47 -5.79 1.50
CA VAL A 125 18.37 -6.47 0.80
C VAL A 125 17.40 -7.07 1.81
N LEU A 126 17.88 -7.74 2.87
CA LEU A 126 17.03 -8.33 3.89
C LEU A 126 16.22 -7.26 4.65
N ASN A 127 16.84 -6.14 5.00
CA ASN A 127 16.15 -4.97 5.55
C ASN A 127 15.08 -4.43 4.60
N CYS A 128 15.40 -4.29 3.32
CA CYS A 128 14.44 -3.83 2.32
C CYS A 128 13.27 -4.79 2.15
N LEU A 129 13.52 -6.10 2.19
CA LEU A 129 12.47 -7.12 2.14
C LEU A 129 11.55 -7.03 3.36
N PHE A 130 12.13 -6.90 4.56
CA PHE A 130 11.36 -6.72 5.80
C PHE A 130 10.49 -5.46 5.73
N CYS A 131 11.08 -4.30 5.42
CA CYS A 131 10.32 -3.04 5.36
C CYS A 131 9.28 -3.03 4.23
N GLY A 132 9.62 -3.58 3.05
CA GLY A 132 8.69 -3.68 1.92
C GLY A 132 7.51 -4.60 2.22
N TYR A 133 7.78 -5.74 2.85
CA TYR A 133 6.75 -6.66 3.31
C TYR A 133 5.86 -6.03 4.38
N SER A 134 6.43 -5.53 5.48
CA SER A 134 5.68 -5.03 6.62
C SER A 134 4.79 -3.83 6.25
N ASN A 135 5.33 -2.85 5.51
CA ASN A 135 4.51 -1.72 5.05
C ASN A 135 3.45 -2.15 4.05
N GLY A 136 3.76 -3.08 3.14
CA GLY A 136 2.80 -3.64 2.21
C GLY A 136 1.65 -4.36 2.91
N VAL A 137 1.94 -5.17 3.94
CA VAL A 137 0.91 -5.84 4.75
C VAL A 137 0.04 -4.82 5.49
N VAL A 138 0.62 -3.79 6.11
CA VAL A 138 -0.17 -2.76 6.80
C VAL A 138 -1.10 -2.03 5.82
N ALA A 139 -0.62 -1.67 4.64
CA ALA A 139 -1.44 -1.03 3.61
C ALA A 139 -2.56 -1.95 3.09
N TYR A 140 -2.25 -3.23 2.87
CA TYR A 140 -3.21 -4.27 2.50
C TYR A 140 -4.31 -4.44 3.55
N VAL A 141 -3.94 -4.54 4.82
CA VAL A 141 -4.88 -4.66 5.95
C VAL A 141 -5.73 -3.40 6.09
N ARG A 142 -5.14 -2.21 5.90
CA ARG A 142 -5.87 -0.93 5.90
C ARG A 142 -6.92 -0.87 4.79
N GLU A 143 -6.61 -1.37 3.60
CA GLU A 143 -7.60 -1.45 2.50
C GLU A 143 -8.75 -2.41 2.84
N ILE A 144 -8.46 -3.59 3.40
CA ILE A 144 -9.49 -4.53 3.87
C ILE A 144 -10.38 -3.86 4.92
N GLY A 145 -9.78 -3.18 5.89
CA GLY A 145 -10.49 -2.41 6.90
C GLY A 145 -11.36 -1.32 6.29
N SER A 146 -10.84 -0.56 5.32
CA SER A 146 -11.55 0.51 4.63
C SER A 146 -12.81 0.02 3.90
N ARG A 147 -12.73 -1.13 3.21
CA ARG A 147 -13.91 -1.75 2.56
C ARG A 147 -14.91 -2.27 3.60
N THR A 148 -14.41 -2.82 4.70
CA THR A 148 -15.24 -3.29 5.82
C THR A 148 -15.99 -2.13 6.49
N GLU A 149 -15.30 -1.02 6.71
CA GLU A 149 -15.87 0.20 7.28
C GLU A 149 -16.94 0.78 6.37
N GLN A 150 -16.69 0.85 5.05
CA GLN A 150 -17.72 1.27 4.10
C GLN A 150 -18.96 0.35 4.11
N TYR A 151 -18.77 -0.95 4.29
CA TYR A 151 -19.88 -1.91 4.28
C TYR A 151 -20.75 -1.82 5.54
N TRP A 152 -20.14 -1.63 6.71
CA TRP A 152 -20.81 -1.68 8.01
C TRP A 152 -21.17 -0.31 8.57
N CYS A 153 -20.27 0.67 8.49
CA CYS A 153 -20.42 1.97 9.15
C CYS A 153 -19.64 3.07 8.42
N PRO A 154 -20.11 3.55 7.24
CA PRO A 154 -19.49 4.64 6.50
C PRO A 154 -19.77 6.00 7.17
N ILE A 155 -19.30 6.20 8.40
CA ILE A 155 -19.52 7.41 9.20
C ILE A 155 -18.16 7.95 9.67
N LYS A 156 -17.94 9.25 9.49
CA LYS A 156 -16.73 9.94 9.95
C LYS A 156 -16.65 9.94 11.48
N HIS A 157 -15.43 9.88 12.00
CA HIS A 157 -15.15 10.08 13.42
C HIS A 157 -15.39 11.54 13.82
N ALA A 158 -15.88 11.74 15.05
CA ALA A 158 -15.98 13.06 15.67
C ALA A 158 -14.61 13.71 15.91
N LEU A 159 -13.59 12.87 16.14
CA LEU A 159 -12.21 13.31 16.37
C LEU A 159 -11.41 13.29 15.06
N LYS A 160 -10.44 14.20 14.97
CA LYS A 160 -9.56 14.31 13.82
C LYS A 160 -8.72 13.04 13.64
N ILE A 161 -8.72 12.51 12.42
CA ILE A 161 -7.81 11.48 11.96
C ILE A 161 -6.69 12.15 11.15
N SER A 162 -5.43 11.82 11.43
CA SER A 162 -4.28 12.42 10.73
C SER A 162 -4.13 11.97 9.28
N ASP A 163 -4.44 10.71 9.00
CA ASP A 163 -4.34 10.11 7.67
C ASP A 163 -5.54 9.15 7.46
N PRO A 164 -6.71 9.66 7.04
CA PRO A 164 -7.85 8.82 6.73
C PRO A 164 -7.68 8.15 5.36
N HIS A 165 -8.23 6.95 5.19
CA HIS A 165 -8.20 6.28 3.89
C HIS A 165 -9.07 7.02 2.87
N ARG A 166 -8.82 6.83 1.57
CA ARG A 166 -9.52 7.57 0.49
C ARG A 166 -11.06 7.55 0.60
N ARG A 167 -11.67 6.39 0.91
CA ARG A 167 -13.13 6.25 1.05
C ARG A 167 -13.74 7.09 2.18
N TYR A 168 -12.95 7.46 3.19
CA TYR A 168 -13.43 8.15 4.39
C TYR A 168 -13.97 9.55 4.06
N TYR A 169 -13.46 10.20 3.01
CA TYR A 169 -13.92 11.52 2.60
C TYR A 169 -15.36 11.51 2.10
N GLU A 170 -15.83 10.38 1.59
CA GLU A 170 -17.18 10.17 1.04
C GLU A 170 -18.18 9.68 2.10
N PHE A 171 -17.71 9.33 3.28
CA PHE A 171 -18.53 8.87 4.40
C PHE A 171 -19.46 9.96 4.93
N LEU A 172 -20.49 9.52 5.63
CA LEU A 172 -21.48 10.38 6.28
C LEU A 172 -20.85 11.16 7.43
N GLU A 173 -21.40 12.33 7.71
CA GLU A 173 -20.92 13.14 8.82
C GLU A 173 -21.28 12.49 10.17
N TYR A 174 -20.45 12.75 11.18
CA TYR A 174 -20.71 12.25 12.53
C TYR A 174 -22.06 12.78 13.04
N GLY A 175 -22.95 11.88 13.47
CA GLY A 175 -24.28 12.22 13.99
C GLY A 175 -25.41 12.22 12.94
N ASP A 176 -25.13 11.97 11.66
CA ASP A 176 -26.14 11.90 10.59
C ASP A 176 -26.87 10.54 10.56
N ALA A 177 -27.78 10.33 11.52
CA ALA A 177 -28.52 9.08 11.66
C ALA A 177 -29.50 8.83 10.48
N GLU A 178 -30.15 9.89 9.98
CA GLU A 178 -31.08 9.80 8.85
C GLU A 178 -30.35 9.46 7.56
N GLY A 179 -29.25 10.15 7.26
CA GLY A 179 -28.39 9.85 6.12
C GLY A 179 -27.81 8.45 6.18
N TYR A 180 -27.45 7.98 7.37
CA TYR A 180 -27.01 6.59 7.58
C TYR A 180 -28.07 5.58 7.17
N ARG A 181 -29.31 5.73 7.67
CA ARG A 181 -30.39 4.81 7.31
C ARG A 181 -30.77 4.87 5.84
N ALA A 182 -30.71 6.06 5.24
CA ALA A 182 -31.11 6.25 3.84
C ALA A 182 -30.07 5.78 2.82
N ARG A 183 -28.76 5.85 3.15
CA ARG A 183 -27.68 5.68 2.16
C ARG A 183 -26.80 4.45 2.38
N LEU A 184 -26.96 3.71 3.48
CA LEU A 184 -26.13 2.55 3.78
C LEU A 184 -26.11 1.51 2.64
N ASP A 185 -27.27 1.22 2.07
CA ASP A 185 -27.34 0.25 0.96
C ASP A 185 -26.66 0.78 -0.30
N ALA A 186 -26.70 2.08 -0.57
CA ALA A 186 -25.95 2.68 -1.68
C ALA A 186 -24.43 2.53 -1.49
N PHE A 187 -23.90 2.67 -0.27
CA PHE A 187 -22.49 2.43 0.01
C PHE A 187 -22.09 0.96 -0.20
N ARG A 188 -22.96 0.02 0.17
CA ARG A 188 -22.74 -1.42 -0.05
C ARG A 188 -22.79 -1.79 -1.52
N GLU A 189 -23.76 -1.27 -2.27
CA GLU A 189 -23.84 -1.49 -3.72
C GLU A 189 -22.66 -0.86 -4.45
N GLY A 190 -22.18 0.32 -4.01
CA GLY A 190 -20.95 0.92 -4.52
C GLY A 190 -19.73 0.00 -4.38
N LEU A 191 -19.55 -0.67 -3.23
CA LEU A 191 -18.48 -1.65 -3.05
C LEU A 191 -18.59 -2.84 -4.00
N LYS A 192 -19.81 -3.30 -4.29
CA LYS A 192 -20.04 -4.40 -5.24
C LYS A 192 -19.74 -3.96 -6.67
N ALA A 193 -20.08 -2.73 -7.03
CA ALA A 193 -19.82 -2.16 -8.35
C ALA A 193 -18.32 -1.99 -8.64
N ASP A 194 -17.50 -1.66 -7.63
CA ASP A 194 -16.03 -1.65 -7.75
C ASP A 194 -15.48 -3.02 -8.25
N ALA A 195 -16.17 -4.13 -7.96
CA ALA A 195 -15.80 -5.46 -8.46
C ALA A 195 -16.02 -5.62 -9.97
N ALA A 196 -16.98 -4.90 -10.55
CA ALA A 196 -17.31 -4.99 -11.97
C ALA A 196 -16.33 -4.21 -12.86
N VAL A 197 -15.58 -3.27 -12.28
CA VAL A 197 -14.55 -2.48 -12.99
C VAL A 197 -13.19 -3.19 -13.02
N GLU A 198 -12.96 -4.21 -12.18
CA GLU A 198 -11.78 -5.07 -12.27
C GLU A 198 -12.07 -6.42 -12.95
N PRO A 199 -12.06 -6.43 -14.30
CA PRO A 199 -11.44 -7.51 -15.03
C PRO A 199 -10.41 -6.94 -16.02
N GLY A 200 -9.14 -6.85 -15.61
CA GLY A 200 -8.02 -6.85 -16.55
C GLY A 200 -7.54 -5.51 -17.11
N ALA A 201 -7.02 -4.62 -16.25
CA ALA A 201 -6.02 -3.63 -16.65
C ALA A 201 -4.69 -4.03 -15.96
N ALA A 202 -3.68 -4.64 -16.58
CA ALA A 202 -3.18 -4.46 -17.93
C ALA A 202 -2.70 -5.79 -18.56
N LYS A 203 -2.93 -5.91 -19.86
CA LYS A 203 -2.30 -6.91 -20.74
C LYS A 203 -0.88 -6.47 -21.11
#